data_AF-A0AAV0TQ52-F1
#
_entry.id   AF-A0AAV0TQ52-F1
#
_cell.length_a   1.000
_cell.length_b   1.000
_cell.length_c   1.000
_cell.angle_alpha   90.00
_cell.angle_beta   90.00
_cell.angle_gamma   90.00
#
_symmetry.space_group_name_H-M   'P 1'
#
loop_
_entity.id
_entity.type
_entity.pdbx_description
1 polymer ?
#
loop_
_entity_poly.entity_id
_entity_poly.type
_entity_poly.pdbx_seq_one_letter_code
_entity_poly.pdbx_strand_id
1 'polypeptide(L)'
;MSETFSVPSVDVRRAVTGDMSLVTPWGKLKLNTGFLEQLALSVAVVVLTVMLWRFSARVNAALKKKNVNMESIREEAKGQGDEAEEEEGEEKDDEVSGPDEKRIKKGEHSYFYVHKHLEANNDKATVSSYGWSDSKKTVSIYLTDDVVTNMKDEHLKMDWTNMSLSMSLLKASGGARAKSLVIQTLFQEITDVTWESDKDTLTIVLTKAQEIPWRSLNGAAKKMEDHIEYDDAFYD
;
A
#
# COMPACT_ATOMS: atom_id res chain seq x y z
N MET A 1 36.30 -51.22 36.55
CA MET A 1 36.08 -51.19 35.08
C MET A 1 35.68 -49.76 34.74
N SER A 2 36.38 -49.11 33.82
CA SER A 2 36.13 -47.71 33.44
C SER A 2 35.34 -47.66 32.14
N GLU A 3 34.09 -47.20 32.19
CA GLU A 3 33.24 -47.05 31.02
C GLU A 3 33.66 -45.79 30.23
N THR A 4 34.18 -45.98 29.03
CA THR A 4 34.56 -44.88 28.13
C THR A 4 33.31 -44.34 27.41
N PHE A 5 32.90 -43.13 27.78
CA PHE A 5 31.72 -42.47 27.20
C PHE A 5 32.01 -41.95 25.78
N SER A 6 31.58 -42.68 24.76
CA SER A 6 31.76 -42.29 23.36
C SER A 6 30.75 -41.22 22.92
N VAL A 7 31.21 -39.97 22.83
CA VAL A 7 30.41 -38.85 22.30
C VAL A 7 30.22 -39.02 20.78
N PRO A 8 29.00 -38.88 20.23
CA PRO A 8 28.77 -38.96 18.79
C PRO A 8 29.51 -37.83 18.05
N SER A 9 30.28 -38.19 17.03
CA SER A 9 31.09 -37.26 16.22
C SER A 9 30.70 -37.32 14.75
N VAL A 10 30.62 -36.15 14.11
CA VAL A 10 30.29 -36.01 12.69
C VAL A 10 31.60 -35.83 11.91
N ASP A 11 32.09 -36.89 11.25
CA ASP A 11 33.28 -36.81 10.38
C ASP A 11 32.87 -36.30 8.98
N VAL A 12 32.93 -34.97 8.79
CA VAL A 12 32.64 -34.32 7.50
C VAL A 12 33.86 -34.42 6.58
N ARG A 13 34.09 -35.61 6.01
CA ARG A 13 35.11 -35.79 4.97
C ARG A 13 34.66 -35.15 3.65
N ARG A 14 35.03 -33.88 3.48
CA ARG A 14 34.76 -33.08 2.27
C ARG A 14 35.64 -33.53 1.09
N ALA A 15 35.40 -34.74 0.61
CA ALA A 15 36.09 -35.32 -0.55
C ALA A 15 35.08 -35.73 -1.62
N VAL A 16 34.98 -34.91 -2.67
CA VAL A 16 34.58 -35.17 -4.09
C VAL A 16 33.33 -36.02 -4.43
N THR A 17 32.95 -37.05 -3.66
CA THR A 17 31.88 -38.02 -3.99
C THR A 17 30.53 -37.75 -3.30
N GLY A 18 30.39 -36.69 -2.50
CA GLY A 18 29.09 -36.23 -1.99
C GLY A 18 28.43 -37.09 -0.89
N ASP A 19 29.12 -38.10 -0.36
CA ASP A 19 28.63 -38.96 0.72
C ASP A 19 28.94 -38.40 2.12
N MET A 20 27.93 -38.33 2.99
CA MET A 20 28.13 -38.10 4.43
C MET A 20 27.91 -39.39 5.22
N SER A 21 28.86 -39.75 6.09
CA SER A 21 28.72 -40.87 7.02
C SER A 21 28.64 -40.40 8.47
N LEU A 22 27.49 -40.61 9.11
CA LEU A 22 27.31 -40.39 10.53
C LEU A 22 27.75 -41.63 11.31
N VAL A 23 28.72 -41.49 12.20
CA VAL A 23 29.20 -42.57 13.06
C VAL A 23 28.53 -42.45 14.42
N THR A 24 27.62 -43.37 14.72
CA THR A 24 26.95 -43.46 16.02
C THR A 24 27.43 -44.68 16.80
N PRO A 25 27.25 -44.75 18.13
CA PRO A 25 27.54 -45.96 18.90
C PRO A 25 26.79 -47.20 18.41
N TRP A 26 25.65 -47.03 17.73
CA TRP A 26 24.84 -48.10 17.16
C TRP A 26 25.21 -48.48 15.71
N GLY A 27 26.18 -47.80 15.09
CA GLY A 27 26.68 -48.13 13.76
C GLY A 27 26.95 -46.92 12.86
N LYS A 28 27.46 -47.21 11.66
CA LYS A 28 27.74 -46.21 10.61
C LYS A 28 26.54 -46.05 9.68
N LEU A 29 25.87 -44.91 9.76
CA LEU A 29 24.81 -44.52 8.83
C LEU A 29 25.42 -43.76 7.65
N LYS A 30 25.26 -44.27 6.43
CA LYS A 30 25.54 -43.52 5.21
C LYS A 30 24.27 -42.76 4.81
N LEU A 31 24.35 -41.45 4.76
CA LEU A 31 23.26 -40.59 4.30
C LEU A 31 23.57 -40.14 2.87
N ASN A 32 22.69 -40.53 1.94
CA ASN A 32 22.73 -40.02 0.57
C ASN A 32 22.35 -38.53 0.59
N THR A 33 23.11 -37.69 -0.10
CA THR A 33 22.88 -36.26 -0.22
C THR A 33 21.48 -35.93 -0.74
N GLY A 34 20.93 -36.71 -1.68
CA GLY A 34 19.56 -36.53 -2.18
C GLY A 34 18.48 -36.74 -1.11
N PHE A 35 18.73 -37.58 -0.10
CA PHE A 35 17.81 -37.73 1.04
C PHE A 35 17.88 -36.53 1.99
N LEU A 36 19.06 -35.93 2.18
CA LEU A 36 19.21 -34.71 2.98
C LEU A 36 18.52 -33.51 2.33
N GLU A 37 18.57 -33.37 1.00
CA GLU A 37 17.84 -32.33 0.28
C GLU A 37 16.32 -32.52 0.38
N GLN A 38 15.81 -33.74 0.19
CA GLN A 38 14.40 -34.06 0.39
C GLN A 38 13.94 -33.79 1.84
N LEU A 39 14.77 -34.14 2.82
CA LEU A 39 14.50 -33.86 4.23
C LEU A 39 14.44 -32.35 4.50
N ALA A 40 15.42 -31.58 3.99
CA ALA A 40 15.46 -30.12 4.14
C ALA A 40 14.24 -29.44 3.49
N LEU A 41 13.85 -29.86 2.28
CA LEU A 41 12.63 -29.39 1.61
C LEU A 41 11.37 -29.74 2.41
N SER A 42 11.26 -30.95 2.95
CA SER A 42 10.11 -31.36 3.77
C SER A 42 9.98 -30.51 5.05
N VAL A 43 11.10 -30.24 5.73
CA VAL A 43 11.14 -29.36 6.92
C VAL A 43 10.77 -27.93 6.54
N ALA A 44 11.27 -27.41 5.42
CA ALA A 44 10.91 -26.07 4.94
C ALA A 44 9.41 -25.92 4.66
N VAL A 45 8.77 -26.92 4.04
CA VAL A 45 7.30 -26.92 3.80
C VAL A 45 6.52 -26.96 5.11
N VAL A 46 6.94 -27.76 6.10
CA VAL A 46 6.31 -27.79 7.43
C VAL A 46 6.46 -26.45 8.16
N VAL A 47 7.63 -25.82 8.11
CA VAL A 47 7.84 -24.50 8.72
C VAL A 47 7.00 -23.42 8.02
N LEU A 48 6.94 -23.42 6.68
CA LEU A 48 6.15 -22.47 5.90
C LEU A 48 4.65 -22.60 6.18
N THR A 49 4.12 -23.83 6.25
CA THR A 49 2.71 -24.07 6.57
C THR A 49 2.34 -23.66 7.99
N VAL A 50 3.21 -23.91 8.98
CA VAL A 50 3.02 -23.41 10.36
C VAL A 50 3.10 -21.88 10.44
N MET A 51 4.00 -21.25 9.68
CA MET A 51 4.08 -19.77 9.54
C MET A 51 2.77 -19.21 8.96
N LEU A 52 2.29 -19.74 7.83
CA LEU A 52 1.05 -19.30 7.18
C LEU A 52 -0.17 -19.48 8.10
N TRP A 53 -0.23 -20.56 8.88
CA TRP A 53 -1.30 -20.79 9.85
C TRP A 53 -1.24 -19.79 11.03
N ARG A 54 -0.04 -19.52 11.55
CA ARG A 54 0.20 -18.49 12.59
C ARG A 54 -0.17 -17.08 12.10
N PHE A 55 0.16 -16.73 10.85
CA PHE A 55 -0.24 -15.45 10.25
C PHE A 55 -1.77 -15.36 10.06
N SER A 56 -2.40 -16.40 9.50
CA SER A 56 -3.85 -16.45 9.30
C SER A 56 -4.63 -16.29 10.60
N ALA A 57 -4.19 -16.94 11.68
CA ALA A 57 -4.80 -16.81 13.01
C ALA A 57 -4.73 -15.37 13.56
N ARG A 58 -3.60 -14.68 13.37
CA ARG A 58 -3.42 -13.28 13.79
C ARG A 58 -4.32 -12.32 13.01
N VAL A 59 -4.43 -12.51 11.68
CA VAL A 59 -5.30 -11.68 10.83
C VAL A 59 -6.78 -11.86 11.21
N ASN A 60 -7.23 -13.10 11.43
CA ASN A 60 -8.63 -13.37 11.74
C ASN A 60 -9.05 -12.82 13.13
N ALA A 61 -8.14 -12.83 14.12
CA ALA A 61 -8.38 -12.19 15.42
C ALA A 61 -8.55 -10.67 15.30
N ALA A 62 -7.77 -10.01 14.44
CA ALA A 62 -7.88 -8.57 14.18
C ALA A 62 -9.21 -8.20 13.50
N LEU A 63 -9.72 -9.05 12.61
CA LEU A 63 -11.01 -8.84 11.94
C LEU A 63 -12.19 -8.96 12.92
N LYS A 64 -12.22 -9.99 13.78
CA LYS A 64 -13.29 -10.15 14.78
C LYS A 64 -13.40 -8.98 15.75
N LYS A 65 -12.28 -8.40 16.19
CA LYS A 65 -12.28 -7.22 17.07
C LYS A 65 -12.85 -5.96 16.38
N LYS A 66 -12.77 -5.87 15.06
CA LYS A 66 -13.32 -4.74 14.30
C LYS A 66 -14.85 -4.81 14.16
N ASN A 67 -15.42 -6.02 14.06
CA ASN A 67 -16.87 -6.19 13.90
C ASN A 67 -17.65 -5.80 15.16
N VAL A 68 -17.20 -6.23 16.35
CA VAL A 68 -17.84 -5.89 17.64
C VAL A 68 -17.88 -4.37 17.89
N ASN A 69 -16.86 -3.63 17.44
CA ASN A 69 -16.78 -2.18 17.59
C ASN A 69 -17.62 -1.41 16.55
N MET A 70 -18.15 -2.08 15.52
CA MET A 70 -19.00 -1.46 14.50
C MET A 70 -20.49 -1.65 14.82
N GLU A 71 -20.82 -2.65 15.64
CA GLU A 71 -22.18 -2.92 16.11
C GLU A 71 -22.59 -1.93 17.22
N SER A 72 -21.70 -1.61 18.17
CA SER A 72 -22.00 -0.65 19.25
C SER A 72 -22.24 0.79 18.78
N ILE A 73 -21.62 1.20 17.65
CA ILE A 73 -21.80 2.54 17.07
C ILE A 73 -23.18 2.66 16.38
N ARG A 74 -23.84 1.54 16.07
CA ARG A 74 -25.14 1.54 15.36
C ARG A 74 -26.34 1.73 16.28
N GLU A 75 -26.21 1.51 17.59
CA GLU A 75 -27.32 1.67 18.55
C GLU A 75 -27.47 3.10 19.08
N GLU A 76 -26.42 3.93 19.05
CA GLU A 76 -26.49 5.32 19.55
C GLU A 76 -27.12 6.31 18.54
N ALA A 77 -27.26 5.94 17.27
CA ALA A 77 -27.72 6.82 16.18
C ALA A 77 -29.25 6.81 15.94
N LYS A 78 -30.07 6.68 16.99
CA LYS A 78 -31.53 6.48 16.86
C LYS A 78 -32.43 7.25 17.85
N GLY A 79 -31.94 8.30 18.50
CA GLY A 79 -32.74 9.17 19.37
C GLY A 79 -32.50 10.65 19.11
N GLN A 80 -33.59 11.44 19.08
CA GLN A 80 -33.69 12.88 18.75
C GLN A 80 -33.47 13.21 17.26
N GLY A 81 -34.27 14.10 16.64
CA GLY A 81 -35.47 14.80 17.12
C GLY A 81 -35.92 15.86 16.10
N ASP A 82 -37.22 16.07 15.95
CA ASP A 82 -37.84 16.84 14.85
C ASP A 82 -37.85 18.39 15.04
N GLU A 83 -38.26 19.09 13.96
CA GLU A 83 -38.73 20.50 13.89
C GLU A 83 -37.67 21.60 14.18
N ALA A 84 -37.58 22.74 13.48
CA ALA A 84 -38.24 23.27 12.26
C ALA A 84 -37.16 24.01 11.41
N GLU A 85 -37.37 24.94 10.47
CA GLU A 85 -38.53 25.70 9.95
C GLU A 85 -38.21 26.19 8.50
N GLU A 86 -39.02 27.05 7.88
CA GLU A 86 -38.83 27.59 6.51
C GLU A 86 -38.32 29.05 6.51
N GLU A 87 -37.57 29.48 5.49
CA GLU A 87 -37.75 30.81 4.89
C GLU A 87 -37.25 30.87 3.43
N GLU A 88 -38.04 31.49 2.54
CA GLU A 88 -37.75 31.66 1.12
C GLU A 88 -36.89 32.91 0.83
N GLY A 89 -36.14 32.90 -0.28
CA GLY A 89 -35.42 34.08 -0.77
C GLY A 89 -35.10 33.94 -2.26
N GLU A 90 -35.72 34.79 -3.08
CA GLU A 90 -35.74 34.67 -4.55
C GLU A 90 -34.40 34.93 -5.26
N GLU A 91 -34.39 34.41 -6.49
CA GLU A 91 -33.38 34.42 -7.54
C GLU A 91 -32.57 35.71 -7.77
N LYS A 92 -31.33 35.51 -8.27
CA LYS A 92 -30.90 36.15 -9.52
C LYS A 92 -29.79 35.37 -10.22
N ASP A 93 -29.95 35.20 -11.52
CA ASP A 93 -28.97 34.61 -12.42
C ASP A 93 -27.70 35.47 -12.55
N ASP A 94 -26.56 34.79 -12.71
CA ASP A 94 -25.45 35.26 -13.55
C ASP A 94 -24.74 34.02 -14.15
N GLU A 95 -25.13 33.64 -15.36
CA GLU A 95 -24.39 32.65 -16.16
C GLU A 95 -23.06 33.26 -16.64
N VAL A 96 -21.94 32.92 -15.99
CA VAL A 96 -20.60 33.07 -16.59
C VAL A 96 -19.76 31.81 -16.38
N SER A 97 -19.20 31.31 -17.49
CA SER A 97 -18.62 29.98 -17.64
C SER A 97 -17.40 29.67 -16.76
N GLY A 98 -17.40 28.47 -16.17
CA GLY A 98 -16.22 27.74 -15.72
C GLY A 98 -16.46 26.23 -15.81
N PRO A 99 -15.57 25.41 -16.41
CA PRO A 99 -15.84 24.00 -16.61
C PRO A 99 -15.65 23.19 -15.32
N ASP A 100 -16.70 22.45 -14.95
CA ASP A 100 -16.68 21.23 -14.14
C ASP A 100 -16.16 21.29 -12.69
N GLU A 101 -16.72 22.17 -11.86
CA GLU A 101 -16.68 21.98 -10.39
C GLU A 101 -17.68 20.91 -9.89
N LYS A 102 -17.58 19.67 -10.40
CA LYS A 102 -18.27 18.52 -9.78
C LYS A 102 -17.48 18.00 -8.57
N ARG A 103 -17.27 18.87 -7.59
CA ARG A 103 -16.42 18.63 -6.40
C ARG A 103 -16.99 17.55 -5.49
N ILE A 104 -16.46 16.33 -5.59
CA ILE A 104 -16.68 15.28 -4.60
C ILE A 104 -15.94 15.62 -3.29
N LYS A 105 -16.59 16.33 -2.37
CA LYS A 105 -16.10 16.52 -0.99
C LYS A 105 -16.16 15.19 -0.21
N LYS A 106 -15.16 14.31 -0.42
CA LYS A 106 -14.91 13.11 0.40
C LYS A 106 -13.50 13.14 0.99
N GLY A 107 -13.29 14.00 2.00
CA GLY A 107 -12.09 14.05 2.82
C GLY A 107 -11.58 15.47 3.11
N GLU A 108 -11.23 15.74 4.36
CA GLU A 108 -10.74 17.04 4.87
C GLU A 108 -9.35 17.46 4.35
N HIS A 109 -8.66 16.61 3.56
CA HIS A 109 -7.24 16.79 3.21
C HIS A 109 -6.95 16.72 1.69
N SER A 110 -7.90 17.16 0.86
CA SER A 110 -7.75 17.21 -0.60
C SER A 110 -6.89 18.40 -1.06
N TYR A 111 -5.57 18.30 -0.88
CA TYR A 111 -4.60 19.27 -1.40
C TYR A 111 -4.38 19.11 -2.90
N PHE A 112 -4.73 20.14 -3.69
CA PHE A 112 -4.51 20.18 -5.14
C PHE A 112 -3.05 20.51 -5.48
N TYR A 113 -2.31 19.54 -6.03
CA TYR A 113 -0.91 19.74 -6.44
C TYR A 113 -0.79 19.81 -7.97
N VAL A 114 -0.97 21.02 -8.53
CA VAL A 114 -0.74 21.29 -9.96
C VAL A 114 0.74 21.54 -10.20
N HIS A 115 1.48 20.54 -10.68
CA HIS A 115 2.84 20.76 -11.13
C HIS A 115 2.84 21.61 -12.41
N LYS A 116 3.45 22.80 -12.34
CA LYS A 116 3.69 23.64 -13.52
C LYS A 116 4.52 22.86 -14.55
N HIS A 117 4.08 22.95 -15.80
CA HIS A 117 4.66 22.33 -16.98
C HIS A 117 6.19 22.44 -17.03
N LEU A 118 6.88 21.32 -17.14
CA LEU A 118 8.28 21.29 -17.59
C LEU A 118 8.27 21.01 -19.10
N GLU A 119 8.15 22.07 -19.90
CA GLU A 119 8.12 21.94 -21.35
C GLU A 119 9.50 21.58 -21.91
N ALA A 120 9.59 20.41 -22.56
CA ALA A 120 10.25 20.24 -23.86
C ALA A 120 10.10 18.78 -24.34
N ASN A 121 9.44 18.62 -25.49
CA ASN A 121 9.34 17.40 -26.31
C ASN A 121 8.57 16.19 -25.74
N ASN A 122 7.57 15.77 -26.55
CA ASN A 122 6.67 14.61 -26.47
C ASN A 122 5.34 14.84 -25.73
N ASP A 123 4.26 14.38 -26.37
CA ASP A 123 2.83 14.56 -26.07
C ASP A 123 2.36 13.84 -24.79
N LYS A 124 2.96 14.21 -23.65
CA LYS A 124 2.73 13.60 -22.34
C LYS A 124 1.88 14.52 -21.47
N ALA A 125 0.56 14.36 -21.53
CA ALA A 125 -0.29 15.05 -20.57
C ALA A 125 0.03 14.55 -19.15
N THR A 126 0.45 15.46 -18.28
CA THR A 126 0.59 15.16 -16.85
C THR A 126 -0.81 15.13 -16.23
N VAL A 127 -1.07 14.25 -15.27
CA VAL A 127 -2.32 14.29 -14.49
C VAL A 127 -2.41 15.63 -13.78
N SER A 128 -3.32 16.50 -14.23
CA SER A 128 -3.48 17.87 -13.74
C SER A 128 -4.18 17.96 -12.38
N SER A 129 -5.02 16.97 -12.05
CA SER A 129 -5.75 16.90 -10.79
C SER A 129 -5.94 15.44 -10.36
N TYR A 130 -5.79 15.19 -9.07
CA TYR A 130 -6.18 13.94 -8.41
C TYR A 130 -6.64 14.26 -6.98
N GLY A 131 -7.58 13.49 -6.46
CA GLY A 131 -7.94 13.51 -5.05
C GLY A 131 -7.11 12.47 -4.29
N TRP A 132 -7.01 12.61 -2.97
CA TRP A 132 -6.55 11.53 -2.11
C TRP A 132 -7.26 11.56 -0.75
N SER A 133 -7.33 10.41 -0.10
CA SER A 133 -7.88 10.25 1.25
C SER A 133 -6.95 9.38 2.11
N ASP A 134 -6.86 9.73 3.39
CA ASP A 134 -6.13 8.92 4.37
C ASP A 134 -7.06 7.92 5.06
N SER A 135 -6.55 6.73 5.34
CA SER A 135 -7.21 5.71 6.13
C SER A 135 -6.22 5.05 7.08
N LYS A 136 -6.72 4.38 8.11
CA LYS A 136 -5.86 3.83 9.19
C LYS A 136 -4.74 2.90 8.68
N LYS A 137 -4.99 2.12 7.63
CA LYS A 137 -4.04 1.14 7.04
C LYS A 137 -3.64 1.47 5.61
N THR A 138 -4.35 2.37 4.94
CA THR A 138 -4.26 2.57 3.50
C THR A 138 -4.35 4.06 3.17
N VAL A 139 -3.87 4.42 1.99
CA VAL A 139 -4.05 5.75 1.39
C VAL A 139 -4.67 5.53 0.02
N SER A 140 -5.78 6.18 -0.28
CA SER A 140 -6.46 6.05 -1.57
C SER A 140 -6.25 7.31 -2.40
N ILE A 141 -5.80 7.15 -3.64
CA ILE A 141 -5.65 8.23 -4.64
C ILE A 141 -6.75 8.03 -5.68
N TYR A 142 -7.53 9.08 -5.96
CA TYR A 142 -8.63 9.06 -6.91
C TYR A 142 -8.29 9.91 -8.12
N LEU A 143 -8.37 9.31 -9.31
CA LEU A 143 -8.22 9.98 -10.59
C LEU A 143 -9.50 9.80 -11.38
N THR A 144 -10.29 10.87 -11.50
CA THR A 144 -11.48 10.90 -12.37
C THR A 144 -11.07 11.43 -13.74
N ASP A 145 -11.33 10.65 -14.80
CA ASP A 145 -10.86 10.95 -16.15
C ASP A 145 -11.66 10.24 -17.25
N ASP A 146 -11.81 10.89 -18.41
CA ASP A 146 -12.53 10.32 -19.56
C ASP A 146 -11.86 9.04 -20.07
N VAL A 147 -10.53 9.01 -20.08
CA VAL A 147 -9.68 7.86 -20.47
C VAL A 147 -9.94 6.61 -19.62
N VAL A 148 -10.36 6.76 -18.35
CA VAL A 148 -10.60 5.62 -17.44
C VAL A 148 -11.88 4.87 -17.81
N THR A 149 -12.89 5.55 -18.35
CA THR A 149 -14.23 5.01 -18.67
C THR A 149 -14.24 3.70 -19.46
N ASN A 150 -13.22 3.46 -20.29
CA ASN A 150 -13.07 2.23 -21.09
C ASN A 150 -11.65 1.64 -20.98
N MET A 151 -10.94 1.89 -19.87
CA MET A 151 -9.61 1.33 -19.68
C MET A 151 -9.68 -0.18 -19.40
N LYS A 152 -8.62 -0.88 -19.81
CA LYS A 152 -8.34 -2.26 -19.42
C LYS A 152 -7.05 -2.29 -18.63
N ASP A 153 -6.80 -3.40 -17.93
CA ASP A 153 -5.56 -3.67 -17.18
C ASP A 153 -4.30 -3.42 -18.03
N GLU A 154 -4.33 -3.80 -19.32
CA GLU A 154 -3.25 -3.59 -20.29
C GLU A 154 -2.94 -2.11 -20.63
N HIS A 155 -3.85 -1.18 -20.30
CA HIS A 155 -3.66 0.25 -20.50
C HIS A 155 -3.02 0.94 -19.28
N LEU A 156 -2.98 0.29 -18.12
CA LEU A 156 -2.41 0.85 -16.89
C LEU A 156 -1.02 0.26 -16.66
N LYS A 157 0.03 1.08 -16.83
CA LYS A 157 1.37 0.73 -16.33
C LYS A 157 1.60 1.40 -14.97
N MET A 158 1.88 0.59 -13.96
CA MET A 158 2.19 1.04 -12.60
C MET A 158 3.54 0.47 -12.15
N ASP A 159 4.46 1.35 -11.77
CA ASP A 159 5.78 1.04 -11.22
C ASP A 159 5.86 1.72 -9.83
N TRP A 160 6.20 0.99 -8.77
CA TRP A 160 6.24 1.54 -7.40
C TRP A 160 7.44 1.04 -6.60
N THR A 161 7.78 1.77 -5.53
CA THR A 161 8.79 1.40 -4.52
C THR A 161 8.23 1.64 -3.12
N ASN A 162 8.98 1.30 -2.06
CA ASN A 162 8.57 1.60 -0.69
C ASN A 162 8.23 3.08 -0.46
N MET A 163 8.81 4.03 -1.22
CA MET A 163 8.59 5.47 -1.03
C MET A 163 8.20 6.24 -2.30
N SER A 164 7.89 5.59 -3.42
CA SER A 164 7.51 6.29 -4.65
C SER A 164 6.48 5.53 -5.47
N LEU A 165 5.70 6.28 -6.25
CA LEU A 165 4.65 5.76 -7.13
C LEU A 165 4.78 6.42 -8.51
N SER A 166 4.84 5.62 -9.56
CA SER A 166 4.79 6.07 -10.96
C SER A 166 3.70 5.31 -11.69
N MET A 167 2.74 6.05 -12.24
CA MET A 167 1.65 5.51 -13.02
C MET A 167 1.62 6.17 -14.41
N SER A 168 1.34 5.36 -15.43
CA SER A 168 1.12 5.80 -16.81
C SER A 168 -0.12 5.11 -17.37
N LEU A 169 -1.13 5.89 -17.73
CA LEU A 169 -2.28 5.47 -18.53
C LEU A 169 -1.91 5.56 -20.01
N LEU A 170 -2.23 4.55 -20.80
CA LEU A 170 -2.01 4.49 -22.24
C LEU A 170 -3.33 4.65 -23.00
N LYS A 171 -3.32 5.29 -24.18
CA LYS A 171 -4.53 5.44 -25.02
C LYS A 171 -4.98 4.12 -25.65
N ALA A 172 -4.07 3.16 -25.78
CA ALA A 172 -4.28 1.81 -26.28
C ALA A 172 -3.17 0.90 -25.75
N SER A 173 -3.36 -0.42 -25.81
CA SER A 173 -2.34 -1.41 -25.44
C SER A 173 -1.02 -1.16 -26.19
N GLY A 174 0.06 -0.89 -25.45
CA GLY A 174 1.37 -0.52 -25.99
C GLY A 174 1.45 0.85 -26.72
N GLY A 175 0.38 1.65 -26.70
CA GLY A 175 0.26 2.92 -27.42
C GLY A 175 0.91 4.12 -26.70
N ALA A 176 0.65 5.31 -27.24
CA ALA A 176 1.09 6.57 -26.64
C ALA A 176 0.50 6.76 -25.24
N ARG A 177 1.28 7.37 -24.32
CA ARG A 177 0.82 7.70 -22.97
C ARG A 177 -0.30 8.72 -23.06
N ALA A 178 -1.46 8.37 -22.50
CA ALA A 178 -2.59 9.26 -22.33
C ALA A 178 -2.29 10.27 -21.21
N LYS A 179 -2.04 9.76 -20.00
CA LYS A 179 -1.65 10.55 -18.83
C LYS A 179 -0.61 9.86 -17.97
N SER A 180 0.08 10.62 -17.11
CA SER A 180 0.99 10.06 -16.12
C SER A 180 0.94 10.83 -14.80
N LEU A 181 0.98 10.08 -13.70
CA LEU A 181 1.11 10.57 -12.33
C LEU A 181 2.42 10.04 -11.77
N VAL A 182 3.29 10.92 -11.27
CA VAL A 182 4.59 10.53 -10.67
C VAL A 182 4.73 11.22 -9.32
N ILE A 183 4.77 10.43 -8.25
CA ILE A 183 5.01 10.87 -6.88
C ILE A 183 6.40 10.35 -6.49
N GLN A 184 7.39 11.24 -6.55
CA GLN A 184 8.81 10.91 -6.33
C GLN A 184 9.10 10.49 -4.89
N THR A 185 8.37 11.04 -3.92
CA THR A 185 8.56 10.76 -2.50
C THR A 185 7.21 10.81 -1.79
N LEU A 186 6.73 9.66 -1.33
CA LEU A 186 5.56 9.53 -0.48
C LEU A 186 5.87 10.02 0.94
N PHE A 187 4.83 10.39 1.69
CA PHE A 187 4.98 10.88 3.06
C PHE A 187 5.57 9.83 4.02
N GLN A 188 5.23 8.55 3.82
CA GLN A 188 5.81 7.40 4.52
C GLN A 188 5.92 6.17 3.61
N GLU A 189 6.52 5.13 4.15
CA GLU A 189 6.68 3.86 3.46
C GLU A 189 5.36 3.12 3.21
N ILE A 190 5.29 2.47 2.05
CA ILE A 190 4.20 1.60 1.62
C ILE A 190 4.71 0.17 1.38
N THR A 191 3.87 -0.82 1.62
CA THR A 191 4.22 -2.24 1.48
C THR A 191 3.61 -2.92 0.26
N ASP A 192 2.54 -2.35 -0.27
CA ASP A 192 1.78 -2.91 -1.39
C ASP A 192 0.96 -1.82 -2.09
N VAL A 193 0.64 -2.02 -3.36
CA VAL A 193 -0.21 -1.12 -4.16
C VAL A 193 -1.20 -1.94 -4.98
N THR A 194 -2.48 -1.69 -4.75
CA THR A 194 -3.58 -2.22 -5.55
C THR A 194 -4.29 -1.07 -6.27
N TRP A 195 -5.12 -1.40 -7.26
CA TRP A 195 -5.91 -0.41 -7.99
C TRP A 195 -7.25 -1.01 -8.41
N GLU A 196 -8.26 -0.16 -8.52
CA GLU A 196 -9.62 -0.50 -8.95
C GLU A 196 -10.13 0.62 -9.87
N SER A 197 -10.83 0.26 -10.94
CA SER A 197 -11.50 1.23 -11.83
C SER A 197 -13.02 1.07 -11.74
N ASP A 198 -13.73 2.10 -11.28
CA ASP A 198 -15.19 2.19 -11.36
C ASP A 198 -15.58 3.34 -12.29
N LYS A 199 -16.21 3.00 -13.42
CA LYS A 199 -16.65 3.95 -14.46
C LYS A 199 -15.52 4.90 -14.86
N ASP A 200 -15.65 6.18 -14.53
CA ASP A 200 -14.75 7.28 -14.85
C ASP A 200 -13.59 7.45 -13.85
N THR A 201 -13.57 6.67 -12.76
CA THR A 201 -12.68 6.92 -11.62
C THR A 201 -11.75 5.74 -11.34
N LEU A 202 -10.45 5.99 -11.49
CA LEU A 202 -9.36 5.09 -11.11
C LEU A 202 -8.97 5.37 -9.66
N THR A 203 -9.17 4.37 -8.80
CA THR A 203 -8.74 4.39 -7.39
C THR A 203 -7.47 3.58 -7.24
N ILE A 204 -6.37 4.22 -6.83
CA ILE A 204 -5.12 3.54 -6.47
C ILE A 204 -5.06 3.46 -4.94
N VAL A 205 -4.90 2.26 -4.37
CA VAL A 205 -4.87 2.02 -2.93
C VAL A 205 -3.47 1.59 -2.51
N LEU A 206 -2.80 2.47 -1.78
CA LEU A 206 -1.48 2.22 -1.18
C LEU A 206 -1.68 1.60 0.21
N THR A 207 -1.02 0.48 0.50
CA THR A 207 -0.99 -0.10 1.85
C THR A 207 0.17 0.49 2.64
N LYS A 208 -0.10 1.10 3.78
CA LYS A 208 0.91 1.74 4.64
C LYS A 208 1.78 0.69 5.34
N ALA A 209 3.08 0.93 5.44
CA ALA A 209 3.98 0.14 6.28
C ALA A 209 3.72 0.36 7.80
N GLN A 210 3.23 1.55 8.18
CA GLN A 210 2.95 1.93 9.56
C GLN A 210 1.55 2.56 9.67
N GLU A 211 0.78 2.24 10.71
CA GLU A 211 -0.58 2.79 10.94
C GLU A 211 -0.56 4.23 11.48
N ILE A 212 0.25 5.10 10.87
CA ILE A 212 0.39 6.52 11.22
C ILE A 212 -0.49 7.35 10.26
N PRO A 213 -1.20 8.39 10.72
CA PRO A 213 -1.97 9.27 9.85
C PRO A 213 -1.06 10.05 8.88
N TRP A 214 -1.48 10.20 7.63
CA TRP A 214 -0.75 10.97 6.63
C TRP A 214 -1.29 12.40 6.56
N ARG A 215 -0.44 13.39 6.86
CA ARG A 215 -0.79 14.82 6.72
C ARG A 215 -0.68 15.34 5.28
N SER A 216 0.06 14.61 4.45
CA SER A 216 0.31 14.90 3.04
C SER A 216 0.46 13.58 2.29
N LEU A 217 0.21 13.56 0.98
CA LEU A 217 0.59 12.46 0.10
C LEU A 217 2.10 12.49 -0.24
N ASN A 218 2.65 13.70 -0.37
CA ASN A 218 4.03 13.95 -0.79
C ASN A 218 4.93 14.25 0.43
N GLY A 219 6.04 13.52 0.54
CA GLY A 219 7.04 13.68 1.60
C GLY A 219 7.82 15.01 1.52
N ALA A 220 7.79 15.73 0.40
CA ALA A 220 8.34 17.08 0.31
C ALA A 220 7.65 18.07 1.26
N ALA A 221 6.35 17.93 1.49
CA ALA A 221 5.60 18.79 2.42
C ALA A 221 6.07 18.63 3.88
N LYS A 222 6.52 17.43 4.26
CA LYS A 222 7.07 17.16 5.60
C LYS A 222 8.24 18.10 5.93
N LYS A 223 9.12 18.35 4.95
CA LYS A 223 10.27 19.25 5.10
C LYS A 223 9.91 20.74 5.17
N MET A 224 8.69 21.13 4.79
CA MET A 224 8.25 22.51 4.92
C MET A 224 7.79 22.79 6.35
N GLU A 225 7.04 21.86 6.95
CA GLU A 225 6.60 21.93 8.35
C GLU A 225 7.80 21.95 9.32
N ASP A 226 8.79 21.07 9.09
CA ASP A 226 10.03 20.97 9.90
C ASP A 226 10.94 22.23 9.78
N HIS A 227 10.61 23.20 8.93
CA HIS A 227 11.37 24.45 8.70
C HIS A 227 10.61 25.73 9.02
N ILE A 228 9.41 25.64 9.62
CA ILE A 228 8.77 26.80 10.24
C ILE A 228 9.36 26.97 11.65
N GLU A 229 10.61 27.45 11.72
CA GLU A 229 11.09 28.11 12.93
C GLU A 229 10.21 29.37 13.12
N TYR A 230 9.37 29.36 14.15
CA TYR A 230 8.68 30.57 14.58
C TYR A 230 9.74 31.53 15.11
N ASP A 231 9.95 32.61 14.37
CA ASP A 231 10.86 33.69 14.75
C ASP A 231 10.21 34.48 15.91
N ASP A 232 10.40 33.98 17.13
CA ASP A 232 9.81 34.52 18.37
C ASP A 232 10.22 35.98 18.66
N ALA A 233 11.11 36.56 17.86
CA ALA A 233 11.61 37.94 17.92
C ALA A 233 10.55 39.03 17.62
N PHE A 234 9.28 38.68 17.41
CA PHE A 234 8.16 39.62 17.21
C PHE A 234 7.28 39.86 18.45
N TYR A 235 7.63 39.28 19.60
CA TYR A 235 6.96 39.52 20.89
C TYR A 235 7.91 40.09 21.95
N ASP A 236 8.26 41.38 21.81
CA ASP A 236 8.96 42.21 22.81
C ASP A 236 8.27 43.59 22.90
#